data_AF-A0A7Z2ZP87-F1
#
_entry.id   AF-A0A7Z2ZP87-F1
#
_cell.length_a   1.000
_cell.length_b   1.000
_cell.length_c   1.000
_cell.angle_alpha   90.00
_cell.angle_beta   90.00
_cell.angle_gamma   90.00
#
_symmetry.space_group_name_H-M   'P 1'
#
loop_
_entity.id
_entity.type
_entity.pdbx_description
1 polymer ?
#
loop_
_entity_poly.entity_id
_entity_poly.type
_entity_poly.pdbx_seq_one_letter_code
_entity_poly.pdbx_strand_id
1 'polypeptide(L)'
;MNNPWHVKVGAVLLCAALLSACSNNSTETVPTESSTAEAAQSNEGAAGSQLASFDLTQEVEYDDDDSYADWTSATDLTRIHLNGTGASIEGSGAEVEGSTIKITSAGTYEVSGKLSDGQIVIAVEDKGTVRVVLNGAEIHNGENSPIYVEEAGKTIISLPEGTENLVSDGEKYVYPDATTDEPNATIFSHDDLTINGTGKLVVQANYNNGITSKDKLKITGGILEIHAVDDGLMGRDLVAVQEGNITIEADGHGIKTTNDAEDSLGFISIGGGTFDIKSGVDGVHSSGGILLEGGTLAIDAGDDGIHADVAIGIAGGTIDIANSYEGIEAPTIDISDGRITLKASDDGVNVASSTGELATGETTADGSAGNEGERPGNGGNPPDGSGAASTNRLTISGGYLSVDAEGDGLDANGSIAMSGGTVIVNGPTNNGNGALDYDGTFEMTGGFLVAAGSSGMAQATSEQSTQSGVLMTYPQTQAAGTLVHLEDSEGNEIVTFAPAKAYQSVFVSSPNMKQGTTYILSSGGTSTGSETNGLYDGGEYQGGTKVVEYEASSIVTWLNESGITEARSGMMGGPGGGGRGQGGPGVGQGGMGEGGQGGPGAGGGRVPPDGERPQRPQ
;
A
#
# COMPACT_ATOMS: atom_id res chain seq x y z
N MET A 1 -48.21 45.26 -23.50
CA MET A 1 -47.86 46.32 -22.53
C MET A 1 -46.33 46.33 -22.44
N ASN A 2 -45.65 47.12 -23.28
CA ASN A 2 -45.14 48.48 -23.01
C ASN A 2 -44.18 48.48 -21.79
N ASN A 3 -42.90 48.88 -21.85
CA ASN A 3 -42.09 49.61 -22.84
C ASN A 3 -40.58 49.45 -22.45
N PRO A 4 -39.59 50.02 -23.18
CA PRO A 4 -38.23 49.47 -23.40
C PRO A 4 -37.13 50.37 -22.79
N TRP A 5 -35.88 50.31 -23.27
CA TRP A 5 -35.00 51.45 -23.68
C TRP A 5 -33.59 50.93 -24.13
N HIS A 6 -33.40 50.84 -25.47
CA HIS A 6 -32.32 51.40 -26.32
C HIS A 6 -31.08 52.10 -25.66
N VAL A 7 -29.82 52.12 -26.16
CA VAL A 7 -29.26 52.04 -27.55
C VAL A 7 -27.69 52.06 -27.57
N LYS A 8 -27.10 51.17 -28.39
CA LYS A 8 -25.98 51.24 -29.40
C LYS A 8 -24.50 51.67 -29.13
N VAL A 9 -23.70 51.06 -30.03
CA VAL A 9 -22.47 51.49 -30.77
C VAL A 9 -21.16 50.88 -30.20
N GLY A 10 -20.26 50.23 -30.96
CA GLY A 10 -20.14 49.93 -32.39
C GLY A 10 -18.85 49.12 -32.63
N ALA A 11 -18.90 48.13 -33.53
CA ALA A 11 -18.15 48.02 -34.79
C ALA A 11 -16.66 47.62 -34.68
N VAL A 12 -16.29 46.38 -35.06
CA VAL A 12 -15.84 45.93 -36.41
C VAL A 12 -14.30 45.85 -36.46
N LEU A 13 -13.76 44.64 -36.66
CA LEU A 13 -12.87 44.34 -37.80
C LEU A 13 -12.64 42.83 -37.95
N LEU A 14 -12.71 42.43 -39.21
CA LEU A 14 -12.86 41.10 -39.79
C LEU A 14 -11.63 40.86 -40.69
N CYS A 15 -11.39 39.57 -40.98
CA CYS A 15 -10.57 39.03 -42.09
C CYS A 15 -9.05 39.02 -41.87
N ALA A 16 -8.28 38.08 -42.42
CA ALA A 16 -8.51 36.76 -43.02
C ALA A 16 -7.11 36.19 -43.32
N ALA A 17 -6.99 34.87 -43.38
CA ALA A 17 -5.80 34.10 -43.73
C ALA A 17 -5.21 34.45 -45.12
N LEU A 18 -3.93 34.10 -45.34
CA LEU A 18 -3.40 33.49 -46.58
C LEU A 18 -1.94 33.02 -46.43
N LEU A 19 -1.64 31.91 -47.12
CA LEU A 19 -0.40 31.12 -47.17
C LEU A 19 0.62 31.63 -48.22
N SER A 20 1.88 31.22 -48.00
CA SER A 20 2.91 30.74 -48.96
C SER A 20 3.99 31.69 -49.57
N ALA A 21 5.22 31.17 -49.48
CA ALA A 21 6.24 30.98 -50.54
C ALA A 21 7.25 32.10 -50.91
N CYS A 22 8.51 31.77 -50.57
CA CYS A 22 9.77 31.78 -51.35
C CYS A 22 10.40 33.08 -51.92
N SER A 23 11.70 33.25 -51.63
CA SER A 23 12.69 33.62 -52.66
C SER A 23 14.11 33.15 -52.33
N ASN A 24 14.73 32.43 -53.28
CA ASN A 24 16.13 31.97 -53.33
C ASN A 24 17.12 33.12 -53.64
N ASN A 25 18.40 32.95 -53.27
CA ASN A 25 19.49 33.29 -54.20
C ASN A 25 20.73 32.40 -54.01
N SER A 26 21.31 32.02 -55.14
CA SER A 26 22.28 30.94 -55.38
C SER A 26 23.74 31.41 -55.32
N THR A 27 24.68 30.52 -55.00
CA THR A 27 25.94 30.35 -55.78
C THR A 27 26.72 29.09 -55.37
N GLU A 28 27.09 28.28 -56.37
CA GLU A 28 27.99 27.13 -56.28
C GLU A 28 29.47 27.54 -56.44
N THR A 29 30.37 26.89 -55.70
CA THR A 29 31.73 26.50 -56.16
C THR A 29 32.18 25.23 -55.41
N VAL A 30 32.78 24.30 -56.16
CA VAL A 30 33.30 22.96 -55.79
C VAL A 30 34.84 22.97 -55.98
N PRO A 31 35.66 22.03 -55.45
CA PRO A 31 35.86 21.53 -54.08
C PRO A 31 37.33 21.75 -53.60
N THR A 32 37.63 21.55 -52.32
CA THR A 32 38.99 21.22 -51.86
C THR A 32 38.90 20.34 -50.60
N GLU A 33 39.46 19.13 -50.67
CA GLU A 33 39.56 18.18 -49.56
C GLU A 33 40.54 18.68 -48.48
N SER A 34 40.14 18.64 -47.20
CA SER A 34 40.75 17.78 -46.17
C SER A 34 40.14 18.05 -44.78
N SER A 35 39.83 16.95 -44.09
CA SER A 35 39.63 16.74 -42.65
C SER A 35 38.60 17.59 -41.88
N THR A 36 37.39 17.05 -41.75
CA THR A 36 36.46 17.39 -40.66
C THR A 36 36.16 16.15 -39.82
N ALA A 37 36.35 16.30 -38.52
CA ALA A 37 35.87 15.39 -37.49
C ALA A 37 34.34 15.24 -37.60
N GLU A 38 33.87 14.01 -37.68
CA GLU A 38 32.45 13.69 -37.57
C GLU A 38 32.02 13.88 -36.11
N ALA A 39 31.15 14.86 -35.90
CA ALA A 39 30.25 14.86 -34.76
C ALA A 39 29.26 13.70 -34.97
N ALA A 40 29.38 12.67 -34.14
CA ALA A 40 28.42 11.59 -34.10
C ALA A 40 27.08 12.15 -33.61
N GLN A 41 26.07 12.10 -34.49
CA GLN A 41 24.68 12.16 -34.12
C GLN A 41 24.40 11.01 -33.15
N SER A 42 24.04 11.33 -31.91
CA SER A 42 23.46 10.38 -30.98
C SER A 42 22.07 10.01 -31.51
N ASN A 43 22.01 8.81 -32.09
CA ASN A 43 20.77 8.08 -32.31
C ASN A 43 20.13 7.84 -30.93
N GLU A 44 19.00 8.48 -30.66
CA GLU A 44 18.08 8.04 -29.62
C GLU A 44 17.52 6.68 -30.04
N GLY A 45 18.23 5.63 -29.64
CA GLY A 45 17.68 4.29 -29.57
C GLY A 45 16.87 4.20 -28.27
N ALA A 46 15.61 4.61 -28.34
CA ALA A 46 14.62 4.28 -27.32
C ALA A 46 14.43 2.76 -27.31
N ALA A 47 15.13 2.09 -26.39
CA ALA A 47 14.72 0.83 -25.82
C ALA A 47 14.31 1.12 -24.37
N GLY A 48 13.27 1.95 -24.23
CA GLY A 48 12.51 2.01 -22.98
C GLY A 48 11.79 0.69 -22.86
N SER A 49 12.27 -0.14 -21.95
CA SER A 49 11.51 -1.29 -21.45
C SER A 49 10.21 -0.71 -20.88
N GLN A 50 9.11 -0.90 -21.60
CA GLN A 50 7.78 -0.60 -21.11
C GLN A 50 7.46 -1.60 -20.01
N LEU A 51 7.77 -1.24 -18.76
CA LEU A 51 6.71 -1.30 -17.77
C LEU A 51 5.71 -0.25 -18.25
N ALA A 52 4.65 -0.70 -18.91
CA ALA A 52 3.53 0.17 -19.20
C ALA A 52 3.18 0.86 -17.89
N SER A 53 3.17 2.20 -17.88
CA SER A 53 2.62 2.96 -16.77
C SER A 53 1.21 2.43 -16.57
N PHE A 54 1.03 1.55 -15.59
CA PHE A 54 -0.29 1.11 -15.20
C PHE A 54 -1.08 2.39 -14.96
N ASP A 55 -2.21 2.51 -15.66
CA ASP A 55 -2.94 3.76 -15.67
C ASP A 55 -3.66 3.93 -14.34
N LEU A 56 -2.94 4.47 -13.35
CA LEU A 56 -3.50 4.87 -12.06
C LEU A 56 -4.55 5.98 -12.21
N THR A 57 -4.79 6.51 -13.41
CA THR A 57 -5.89 7.44 -13.70
C THR A 57 -7.13 6.75 -14.25
N GLN A 58 -7.18 5.41 -14.25
CA GLN A 58 -8.38 4.65 -14.58
C GLN A 58 -9.54 5.11 -13.68
N GLU A 59 -10.49 5.85 -14.26
CA GLU A 59 -11.67 6.31 -13.56
C GLU A 59 -12.59 5.12 -13.25
N VAL A 60 -12.95 4.96 -11.98
CA VAL A 60 -13.99 3.99 -11.60
C VAL A 60 -15.34 4.54 -12.03
N GLU A 61 -15.96 3.91 -13.02
CA GLU A 61 -17.32 4.22 -13.42
C GLU A 61 -18.31 3.65 -12.40
N TYR A 62 -19.21 4.48 -11.87
CA TYR A 62 -20.39 4.07 -11.10
C TYR A 62 -21.66 4.35 -11.90
N ASP A 63 -22.55 3.38 -12.01
CA ASP A 63 -23.82 3.56 -12.71
C ASP A 63 -24.97 3.90 -11.76
N ASP A 64 -26.14 4.25 -12.33
CA ASP A 64 -27.33 4.62 -11.56
C ASP A 64 -27.81 3.49 -10.62
N ASP A 65 -27.54 2.23 -10.98
CA ASP A 65 -27.94 1.09 -10.17
C ASP A 65 -27.04 0.92 -8.94
N ASP A 66 -25.75 1.26 -9.03
CA ASP A 66 -24.78 1.20 -7.92
C ASP A 66 -25.21 2.03 -6.70
N SER A 67 -25.99 3.10 -6.92
CA SER A 67 -26.52 4.00 -5.88
C SER A 67 -28.03 3.85 -5.61
N TYR A 68 -28.68 2.85 -6.21
CA TYR A 68 -30.14 2.69 -6.10
C TYR A 68 -30.57 2.38 -4.66
N ALA A 69 -31.47 3.22 -4.12
CA ALA A 69 -31.99 3.09 -2.75
C ALA A 69 -33.53 3.06 -2.64
N ASP A 70 -34.30 3.44 -3.68
CA ASP A 70 -35.78 3.52 -3.63
C ASP A 70 -36.46 2.17 -3.89
N TRP A 71 -35.99 1.12 -3.23
CA TRP A 71 -36.47 -0.25 -3.42
C TRP A 71 -37.93 -0.44 -3.02
N THR A 72 -38.45 0.36 -2.08
CA THR A 72 -39.85 0.26 -1.62
C THR A 72 -40.87 0.64 -2.70
N SER A 73 -40.45 1.45 -3.68
CA SER A 73 -41.27 1.91 -4.80
C SER A 73 -41.12 1.02 -6.04
N ALA A 74 -40.28 -0.01 -5.99
CA ALA A 74 -40.05 -0.93 -7.10
C ALA A 74 -41.34 -1.65 -7.52
N THR A 75 -41.63 -1.62 -8.82
CA THR A 75 -42.85 -2.24 -9.38
C THR A 75 -42.76 -3.76 -9.50
N ASP A 76 -41.54 -4.28 -9.47
CA ASP A 76 -41.17 -5.70 -9.59
C ASP A 76 -40.69 -6.27 -8.24
N LEU A 77 -41.05 -5.64 -7.12
CA LEU A 77 -40.65 -6.05 -5.78
C LEU A 77 -41.22 -7.43 -5.42
N THR A 78 -40.32 -8.35 -5.08
CA THR A 78 -40.63 -9.66 -4.51
C THR A 78 -40.14 -9.72 -3.06
N ARG A 79 -40.99 -10.17 -2.14
CA ARG A 79 -40.62 -10.35 -0.72
C ARG A 79 -40.29 -11.79 -0.43
N ILE A 80 -39.12 -12.01 0.17
CA ILE A 80 -38.62 -13.29 0.63
C ILE A 80 -38.53 -13.22 2.15
N HIS A 81 -39.44 -13.90 2.84
CA HIS A 81 -39.46 -13.97 4.29
C HIS A 81 -38.91 -15.31 4.77
N LEU A 82 -37.70 -15.29 5.32
CA LEU A 82 -36.97 -16.44 5.83
C LEU A 82 -37.55 -16.88 7.19
N ASN A 83 -37.83 -18.18 7.35
CA ASN A 83 -38.60 -18.73 8.48
C ASN A 83 -37.87 -19.84 9.27
N GLY A 84 -36.56 -19.94 9.11
CA GLY A 84 -35.66 -20.84 9.81
C GLY A 84 -35.16 -21.98 8.94
N THR A 85 -36.06 -22.68 8.24
CA THR A 85 -35.74 -23.86 7.41
C THR A 85 -36.02 -23.66 5.92
N GLY A 86 -36.42 -22.45 5.52
CA GLY A 86 -36.80 -22.08 4.16
C GLY A 86 -37.38 -20.67 4.15
N ALA A 87 -38.26 -20.38 3.19
CA ALA A 87 -38.86 -19.05 3.02
C ALA A 87 -40.31 -19.10 2.55
N SER A 88 -41.05 -18.01 2.76
CA SER A 88 -42.28 -17.70 2.03
C SER A 88 -42.03 -16.55 1.05
N ILE A 89 -42.59 -16.65 -0.16
CA ILE A 89 -42.39 -15.68 -1.24
C ILE A 89 -43.71 -14.97 -1.57
N GLU A 90 -43.67 -13.64 -1.62
CA GLU A 90 -44.73 -12.77 -2.14
C GLU A 90 -44.21 -11.99 -3.34
N GLY A 91 -44.53 -12.43 -4.56
CA GLY A 91 -44.03 -11.84 -5.80
C GLY A 91 -43.71 -12.90 -6.85
N SER A 92 -42.80 -12.59 -7.76
CA SER A 92 -42.35 -13.48 -8.84
C SER A 92 -40.82 -13.42 -9.00
N GLY A 93 -40.24 -14.36 -9.75
CA GLY A 93 -38.80 -14.36 -10.03
C GLY A 93 -37.93 -15.05 -8.97
N ALA A 94 -38.54 -15.58 -7.90
CA ALA A 94 -37.86 -16.43 -6.93
C ALA A 94 -38.69 -17.69 -6.61
N GLU A 95 -37.98 -18.78 -6.30
CA GLU A 95 -38.55 -20.07 -5.92
C GLU A 95 -37.84 -20.64 -4.68
N VAL A 96 -38.53 -21.52 -3.94
CA VAL A 96 -38.00 -22.16 -2.73
C VAL A 96 -37.99 -23.67 -2.93
N GLU A 97 -36.81 -24.27 -2.78
CA GLU A 97 -36.62 -25.72 -2.72
C GLU A 97 -35.94 -26.07 -1.39
N GLY A 98 -36.73 -26.50 -0.40
CA GLY A 98 -36.22 -26.76 0.95
C GLY A 98 -35.67 -25.49 1.60
N SER A 99 -34.38 -25.49 1.94
CA SER A 99 -33.65 -24.35 2.49
C SER A 99 -32.89 -23.54 1.42
N THR A 100 -33.03 -23.89 0.14
CA THR A 100 -32.47 -23.12 -0.98
C THR A 100 -33.53 -22.19 -1.56
N ILE A 101 -33.21 -20.89 -1.64
CA ILE A 101 -34.03 -19.88 -2.28
C ILE A 101 -33.33 -19.48 -3.58
N LYS A 102 -33.93 -19.79 -4.74
CA LYS A 102 -33.34 -19.49 -6.04
C LYS A 102 -34.02 -18.26 -6.66
N ILE A 103 -33.26 -17.21 -6.94
CA ILE A 103 -33.67 -16.04 -7.71
C ILE A 103 -33.33 -16.30 -9.17
N THR A 104 -34.33 -16.32 -10.04
CA THR A 104 -34.23 -16.75 -11.44
C THR A 104 -34.60 -15.66 -12.45
N SER A 105 -34.85 -14.43 -11.98
CA SER A 105 -35.16 -13.30 -12.85
C SER A 105 -34.55 -12.02 -12.31
N ALA A 106 -34.22 -11.09 -13.22
CA ALA A 106 -33.86 -9.73 -12.84
C ALA A 106 -35.01 -9.06 -12.06
N GLY A 107 -34.67 -8.20 -11.11
CA GLY A 107 -35.66 -7.49 -10.30
C GLY A 107 -35.18 -7.16 -8.89
N THR A 108 -36.13 -6.74 -8.04
CA THR A 108 -35.86 -6.32 -6.66
C THR A 108 -36.43 -7.31 -5.65
N TYR A 109 -35.60 -7.77 -4.72
CA TYR A 109 -35.91 -8.82 -3.76
C TYR A 109 -35.65 -8.35 -2.33
N GLU A 110 -36.71 -8.11 -1.57
CA GLU A 110 -36.61 -7.80 -0.13
C GLU A 110 -36.47 -9.10 0.67
N VAL A 111 -35.32 -9.29 1.31
CA VAL A 111 -35.01 -10.45 2.14
C VAL A 111 -35.06 -10.04 3.61
N SER A 112 -35.84 -10.77 4.41
CA SER A 112 -35.96 -10.52 5.86
C SER A 112 -36.13 -11.83 6.64
N GLY A 113 -35.86 -11.81 7.94
CA GLY A 113 -36.01 -12.98 8.80
C GLY A 113 -34.77 -13.85 8.84
N LYS A 114 -34.91 -15.11 9.29
CA LYS A 114 -33.77 -16.01 9.54
C LYS A 114 -33.80 -17.24 8.65
N LEU A 115 -32.67 -17.62 8.05
CA LEU A 115 -32.41 -18.93 7.45
C LEU A 115 -31.27 -19.58 8.22
N SER A 116 -31.58 -20.63 8.99
CA SER A 116 -30.63 -21.20 9.95
C SER A 116 -29.57 -22.10 9.32
N ASP A 117 -29.86 -22.66 8.15
CA ASP A 117 -28.94 -23.50 7.38
C ASP A 117 -29.48 -23.64 5.95
N GLY A 118 -29.01 -22.79 5.05
CA GLY A 118 -29.50 -22.71 3.68
C GLY A 118 -28.85 -21.60 2.86
N GLN A 119 -29.27 -21.49 1.60
CA GLN A 119 -28.59 -20.66 0.61
C GLN A 119 -29.59 -19.81 -0.16
N ILE A 120 -29.19 -18.56 -0.46
CA ILE A 120 -29.80 -17.75 -1.51
C ILE A 120 -28.92 -17.87 -2.76
N VAL A 121 -29.46 -18.46 -3.81
CA VAL A 121 -28.79 -18.60 -5.11
C VAL A 121 -29.36 -17.60 -6.10
N ILE A 122 -28.52 -16.76 -6.70
CA ILE A 122 -28.90 -15.87 -7.80
C ILE A 122 -28.41 -16.49 -9.10
N ALA A 123 -29.35 -16.90 -9.95
CA ALA A 123 -29.11 -17.62 -11.20
C ALA A 123 -30.01 -17.04 -12.29
N VAL A 124 -29.65 -15.86 -12.78
CA VAL A 124 -30.38 -15.09 -13.78
C VAL A 124 -29.69 -15.21 -15.13
N GLU A 125 -30.04 -16.26 -15.88
CA GLU A 125 -29.49 -16.61 -17.20
C GLU A 125 -29.55 -15.45 -18.22
N ASP A 126 -30.58 -14.60 -18.14
CA ASP A 126 -30.75 -13.44 -19.04
C ASP A 126 -29.82 -12.26 -18.69
N LYS A 127 -28.90 -12.42 -17.73
CA LYS A 127 -27.87 -11.44 -17.33
C LYS A 127 -28.42 -10.04 -17.03
N GLY A 128 -29.55 -9.96 -16.32
CA GLY A 128 -30.12 -8.70 -15.84
C GLY A 128 -29.65 -8.30 -14.43
N THR A 129 -29.95 -7.08 -14.02
CA THR A 129 -29.65 -6.55 -12.68
C THR A 129 -30.54 -7.20 -11.61
N VAL A 130 -29.95 -7.71 -10.54
CA VAL A 130 -30.64 -8.26 -9.38
C VAL A 130 -30.33 -7.40 -8.16
N ARG A 131 -31.37 -6.88 -7.51
CA ARG A 131 -31.22 -6.11 -6.26
C ARG A 131 -31.70 -6.95 -5.09
N VAL A 132 -30.79 -7.35 -4.22
CA VAL A 132 -31.07 -8.08 -2.98
C VAL A 132 -31.03 -7.10 -1.82
N VAL A 133 -32.21 -6.73 -1.32
CA VAL A 133 -32.36 -5.80 -0.20
C VAL A 133 -32.36 -6.59 1.10
N LEU A 134 -31.29 -6.52 1.88
CA LEU A 134 -31.19 -7.21 3.17
C LEU A 134 -31.83 -6.34 4.26
N ASN A 135 -33.06 -6.66 4.65
CA ASN A 135 -33.88 -5.87 5.56
C ASN A 135 -34.07 -6.61 6.90
N GLY A 136 -32.98 -6.76 7.67
CA GLY A 136 -32.97 -7.54 8.91
C GLY A 136 -32.92 -9.05 8.63
N ALA A 137 -32.08 -9.45 7.68
CA ALA A 137 -31.86 -10.85 7.31
C ALA A 137 -30.72 -11.48 8.12
N GLU A 138 -30.91 -12.70 8.59
CA GLU A 138 -29.88 -13.57 9.16
C GLU A 138 -29.81 -14.85 8.33
N ILE A 139 -28.68 -15.10 7.68
CA ILE A 139 -28.51 -16.22 6.75
C ILE A 139 -27.26 -17.01 7.15
N HIS A 140 -27.46 -18.28 7.49
CA HIS A 140 -26.38 -19.22 7.76
C HIS A 140 -26.42 -20.40 6.79
N ASN A 141 -25.25 -20.89 6.40
CA ASN A 141 -25.09 -22.13 5.66
C ASN A 141 -23.85 -22.88 6.18
N GLY A 142 -24.03 -24.07 6.74
CA GLY A 142 -22.95 -24.82 7.36
C GLY A 142 -21.99 -25.51 6.38
N GLU A 143 -22.36 -25.61 5.09
CA GLU A 143 -21.67 -26.45 4.11
C GLU A 143 -21.42 -25.75 2.74
N ASN A 144 -21.80 -24.48 2.59
CA ASN A 144 -21.62 -23.71 1.35
C ASN A 144 -21.77 -22.19 1.62
N SER A 145 -21.65 -21.35 0.58
CA SER A 145 -21.91 -19.90 0.68
C SER A 145 -23.38 -19.63 1.02
N PRO A 146 -23.70 -18.80 2.03
CA PRO A 146 -25.08 -18.37 2.28
C PRO A 146 -25.69 -17.53 1.16
N ILE A 147 -24.91 -16.68 0.48
CA ILE A 147 -25.33 -15.92 -0.69
C ILE A 147 -24.38 -16.26 -1.84
N TYR A 148 -24.94 -16.87 -2.89
CA TYR A 148 -24.19 -17.33 -4.05
C TYR A 148 -24.79 -16.77 -5.34
N VAL A 149 -24.08 -15.87 -6.00
CA VAL A 149 -24.42 -15.41 -7.36
C VAL A 149 -23.76 -16.37 -8.35
N GLU A 150 -24.53 -17.37 -8.77
CA GLU A 150 -24.15 -18.32 -9.82
C GLU A 150 -24.02 -17.60 -11.15
N GLU A 151 -25.01 -16.77 -11.48
CA GLU A 151 -24.95 -15.85 -12.61
C GLU A 151 -25.97 -14.69 -12.50
N ALA A 152 -25.55 -13.50 -12.91
CA ALA A 152 -26.39 -12.32 -13.13
C ALA A 152 -25.70 -11.35 -14.09
N GLY A 153 -26.36 -10.27 -14.51
CA GLY A 153 -25.65 -9.17 -15.18
C GLY A 153 -24.84 -8.36 -14.17
N LYS A 154 -25.46 -8.10 -13.02
CA LYS A 154 -24.89 -7.48 -11.83
C LYS A 154 -25.81 -7.82 -10.65
N THR A 155 -25.23 -8.09 -9.50
CA THR A 155 -25.97 -8.20 -8.24
C THR A 155 -25.65 -7.01 -7.34
N ILE A 156 -26.69 -6.40 -6.77
CA ILE A 156 -26.57 -5.29 -5.82
C ILE A 156 -27.16 -5.74 -4.49
N ILE A 157 -26.35 -5.77 -3.45
CA ILE A 157 -26.78 -5.99 -2.08
C ILE A 157 -27.05 -4.62 -1.44
N SER A 158 -28.31 -4.32 -1.18
CA SER A 158 -28.72 -3.05 -0.58
C SER A 158 -29.00 -3.21 0.91
N LEU A 159 -28.43 -2.30 1.71
CA LEU A 159 -28.54 -2.28 3.17
C LEU A 159 -29.42 -1.09 3.61
N PRO A 160 -30.73 -1.29 3.87
CA PRO A 160 -31.60 -0.22 4.29
C PRO A 160 -31.15 0.40 5.62
N GLU A 161 -31.35 1.70 5.77
CA GLU A 161 -31.00 2.44 6.97
C GLU A 161 -31.60 1.80 8.23
N GLY A 162 -30.79 1.69 9.29
CA GLY A 162 -31.23 1.17 10.59
C GLY A 162 -31.43 -0.34 10.66
N THR A 163 -31.11 -1.08 9.59
CA THR A 163 -31.11 -2.54 9.59
C THR A 163 -29.75 -3.09 10.00
N GLU A 164 -29.77 -4.28 10.60
CA GLU A 164 -28.58 -5.10 10.84
C GLU A 164 -28.83 -6.46 10.22
N ASN A 165 -27.89 -6.89 9.37
CA ASN A 165 -27.95 -8.13 8.64
C ASN A 165 -26.74 -8.98 9.00
N LEU A 166 -26.93 -10.30 9.07
CA LEU A 166 -25.87 -11.26 9.37
C LEU A 166 -25.83 -12.33 8.29
N VAL A 167 -24.65 -12.55 7.72
CA VAL A 167 -24.39 -13.63 6.77
C VAL A 167 -23.19 -14.41 7.29
N SER A 168 -23.33 -15.73 7.44
CA SER A 168 -22.28 -16.57 8.05
C SER A 168 -22.21 -17.95 7.42
N ASP A 169 -21.03 -18.47 7.15
CA ASP A 169 -20.85 -19.82 6.64
C ASP A 169 -20.30 -20.79 7.71
N GLY A 170 -20.11 -22.07 7.35
CA GLY A 170 -19.44 -23.06 8.18
C GLY A 170 -17.95 -23.18 7.87
N GLU A 171 -17.19 -23.92 8.69
CA GLU A 171 -15.74 -24.09 8.53
C GLU A 171 -15.32 -24.91 7.29
N LYS A 172 -16.27 -25.52 6.58
CA LYS A 172 -16.01 -26.44 5.46
C LYS A 172 -17.12 -26.37 4.43
N TYR A 173 -16.73 -26.29 3.16
CA TYR A 173 -17.68 -26.41 2.06
C TYR A 173 -17.74 -27.84 1.52
N VAL A 174 -18.92 -28.22 1.05
CA VAL A 174 -19.20 -29.51 0.41
C VAL A 174 -19.47 -29.26 -1.07
N TYR A 175 -18.55 -29.72 -1.92
CA TYR A 175 -18.61 -29.58 -3.37
C TYR A 175 -19.16 -30.84 -4.06
N PRO A 176 -19.70 -30.71 -5.29
CA PRO A 176 -20.18 -31.86 -6.06
C PRO A 176 -19.06 -32.83 -6.48
N ASP A 177 -17.82 -32.34 -6.61
CA ASP A 177 -16.65 -33.13 -6.93
C ASP A 177 -15.37 -32.51 -6.34
N ALA A 178 -14.24 -33.22 -6.45
CA ALA A 178 -12.97 -32.80 -5.87
C ALA A 178 -12.21 -31.74 -6.70
N THR A 179 -12.73 -31.35 -7.85
CA THR A 179 -12.12 -30.34 -8.74
C THR A 179 -12.82 -28.99 -8.66
N THR A 180 -14.03 -28.97 -8.11
CA THR A 180 -14.76 -27.75 -7.80
C THR A 180 -14.19 -27.15 -6.52
N ASP A 181 -13.80 -25.89 -6.60
CA ASP A 181 -13.22 -25.08 -5.51
C ASP A 181 -14.01 -23.79 -5.26
N GLU A 182 -15.13 -23.61 -5.97
CA GLU A 182 -16.03 -22.46 -5.86
C GLU A 182 -17.48 -22.90 -5.57
N PRO A 183 -18.27 -22.08 -4.86
CA PRO A 183 -17.89 -20.78 -4.30
C PRO A 183 -16.95 -20.90 -3.09
N ASN A 184 -16.11 -19.90 -2.83
CA ASN A 184 -15.12 -19.91 -1.74
C ASN A 184 -15.19 -18.66 -0.84
N ALA A 185 -16.39 -18.11 -0.67
CA ALA A 185 -16.63 -16.96 0.19
C ALA A 185 -18.02 -16.99 0.81
N THR A 186 -18.22 -16.37 1.97
CA THR A 186 -19.55 -16.28 2.59
C THR A 186 -20.56 -15.55 1.69
N ILE A 187 -20.12 -14.50 1.01
CA ILE A 187 -20.85 -13.89 -0.10
C ILE A 187 -19.98 -14.04 -1.34
N PHE A 188 -20.42 -14.87 -2.28
CA PHE A 188 -19.65 -15.16 -3.49
C PHE A 188 -20.44 -14.79 -4.73
N SER A 189 -19.77 -14.18 -5.71
CA SER A 189 -20.34 -13.85 -7.00
C SER A 189 -19.41 -14.22 -8.15
N HIS A 190 -19.94 -14.90 -9.17
CA HIS A 190 -19.22 -15.07 -10.43
C HIS A 190 -19.21 -13.81 -11.29
N ASP A 191 -20.18 -12.92 -11.11
CA ASP A 191 -20.32 -11.66 -11.88
C ASP A 191 -20.10 -10.43 -10.98
N ASP A 192 -20.30 -9.23 -11.55
CA ASP A 192 -20.25 -7.94 -10.83
C ASP A 192 -21.13 -7.94 -9.56
N LEU A 193 -20.53 -7.52 -8.45
CA LEU A 193 -21.18 -7.37 -7.15
C LEU A 193 -21.05 -5.93 -6.66
N THR A 194 -22.14 -5.37 -6.16
CA THR A 194 -22.15 -4.05 -5.53
C THR A 194 -22.81 -4.11 -4.17
N ILE A 195 -22.28 -3.39 -3.19
CA ILE A 195 -22.87 -3.19 -1.87
C ILE A 195 -23.17 -1.71 -1.69
N ASN A 196 -24.40 -1.39 -1.30
CA ASN A 196 -24.84 -0.01 -1.10
C ASN A 196 -25.77 0.16 0.12
N GLY A 197 -26.13 1.41 0.39
CA GLY A 197 -27.01 1.79 1.50
C GLY A 197 -26.25 2.21 2.75
N THR A 198 -26.95 2.30 3.88
CA THR A 198 -26.39 2.81 5.15
C THR A 198 -26.63 1.86 6.34
N GLY A 199 -27.31 0.74 6.10
CA GLY A 199 -27.50 -0.33 7.08
C GLY A 199 -26.19 -1.08 7.38
N LYS A 200 -26.28 -1.96 8.39
CA LYS A 200 -25.15 -2.81 8.80
C LYS A 200 -25.23 -4.19 8.17
N LEU A 201 -24.08 -4.69 7.71
CA LEU A 201 -23.87 -6.07 7.29
C LEU A 201 -22.68 -6.66 8.07
N VAL A 202 -22.94 -7.73 8.81
CA VAL A 202 -21.92 -8.55 9.46
C VAL A 202 -21.71 -9.81 8.62
N VAL A 203 -20.46 -10.07 8.23
CA VAL A 203 -20.04 -11.26 7.49
C VAL A 203 -19.11 -12.08 8.36
N GLN A 204 -19.47 -13.35 8.59
CA GLN A 204 -18.60 -14.30 9.29
C GLN A 204 -18.22 -15.45 8.35
N ALA A 205 -17.06 -15.30 7.72
CA ALA A 205 -16.44 -16.27 6.84
C ALA A 205 -15.50 -17.19 7.61
N ASN A 206 -16.05 -18.31 8.03
CA ASN A 206 -15.37 -19.37 8.75
C ASN A 206 -14.67 -20.36 7.81
N TYR A 207 -15.05 -20.40 6.52
CA TYR A 207 -14.43 -21.29 5.53
C TYR A 207 -13.21 -20.70 4.85
N ASN A 208 -13.35 -19.51 4.27
CA ASN A 208 -12.32 -18.85 3.46
C ASN A 208 -12.56 -17.32 3.41
N ASN A 209 -12.89 -16.77 2.25
CA ASN A 209 -13.02 -15.32 2.04
C ASN A 209 -14.34 -14.75 2.60
N GLY A 210 -14.33 -13.47 2.97
CA GLY A 210 -15.51 -12.72 3.39
C GLY A 210 -16.49 -12.50 2.23
N ILE A 211 -16.15 -11.54 1.37
CA ILE A 211 -16.97 -11.13 0.22
C ILE A 211 -16.11 -11.20 -1.04
N THR A 212 -16.56 -11.99 -2.01
CA THR A 212 -15.84 -12.23 -3.26
C THR A 212 -16.72 -11.94 -4.48
N SER A 213 -16.15 -11.21 -5.45
CA SER A 213 -16.60 -11.22 -6.84
C SER A 213 -15.48 -11.71 -7.75
N LYS A 214 -15.81 -12.63 -8.66
CA LYS A 214 -14.90 -13.05 -9.74
C LYS A 214 -14.78 -12.03 -10.85
N ASP A 215 -15.50 -10.91 -10.81
CA ASP A 215 -15.34 -9.75 -11.68
C ASP A 215 -15.10 -8.50 -10.80
N LYS A 216 -16.03 -7.53 -10.79
CA LYS A 216 -15.90 -6.28 -10.04
C LYS A 216 -16.66 -6.32 -8.72
N LEU A 217 -16.01 -5.89 -7.65
CA LEU A 217 -16.62 -5.59 -6.36
C LEU A 217 -16.66 -4.07 -6.13
N LYS A 218 -17.85 -3.51 -5.98
CA LYS A 218 -18.03 -2.10 -5.64
C LYS A 218 -18.72 -1.92 -4.30
N ILE A 219 -18.28 -0.92 -3.54
CA ILE A 219 -18.92 -0.50 -2.29
C ILE A 219 -19.20 0.99 -2.40
N THR A 220 -20.48 1.35 -2.41
CA THR A 220 -20.94 2.76 -2.44
C THR A 220 -21.46 3.23 -1.10
N GLY A 221 -21.48 2.36 -0.08
CA GLY A 221 -21.86 2.70 1.28
C GLY A 221 -22.07 1.47 2.16
N GLY A 222 -22.44 1.71 3.41
CA GLY A 222 -22.81 0.69 4.38
C GLY A 222 -21.90 0.68 5.60
N ILE A 223 -22.33 -0.04 6.64
CA ILE A 223 -21.48 -0.41 7.77
C ILE A 223 -21.15 -1.89 7.60
N LEU A 224 -19.93 -2.20 7.20
CA LEU A 224 -19.50 -3.58 6.92
C LEU A 224 -18.58 -4.05 8.04
N GLU A 225 -18.90 -5.18 8.65
CA GLU A 225 -18.06 -5.83 9.65
C GLU A 225 -17.74 -7.25 9.14
N ILE A 226 -16.50 -7.50 8.76
CA ILE A 226 -16.08 -8.70 8.05
C ILE A 226 -15.03 -9.43 8.89
N HIS A 227 -15.32 -10.68 9.21
CA HIS A 227 -14.40 -11.62 9.84
C HIS A 227 -14.14 -12.77 8.86
N ALA A 228 -12.91 -12.96 8.42
CA ALA A 228 -12.55 -13.95 7.41
C ALA A 228 -11.31 -14.75 7.83
N VAL A 229 -11.32 -16.06 7.55
CA VAL A 229 -10.16 -16.93 7.76
C VAL A 229 -9.15 -16.88 6.61
N ASP A 230 -9.48 -16.16 5.53
CA ASP A 230 -8.58 -15.84 4.42
C ASP A 230 -8.77 -14.34 4.08
N ASP A 231 -9.14 -13.98 2.85
CA ASP A 231 -9.25 -12.58 2.45
C ASP A 231 -10.59 -11.94 2.87
N GLY A 232 -10.54 -10.68 3.34
CA GLY A 232 -11.74 -9.94 3.75
C GLY A 232 -12.64 -9.56 2.57
N LEU A 233 -12.14 -8.66 1.71
CA LEU A 233 -12.79 -8.23 0.48
C LEU A 233 -11.95 -8.66 -0.72
N MET A 234 -12.54 -9.36 -1.69
CA MET A 234 -11.86 -9.74 -2.91
C MET A 234 -12.72 -9.45 -4.15
N GLY A 235 -12.15 -8.71 -5.10
CA GLY A 235 -12.69 -8.58 -6.45
C GLY A 235 -11.60 -9.01 -7.41
N ARG A 236 -11.87 -9.94 -8.33
CA ARG A 236 -10.83 -10.40 -9.26
C ARG A 236 -10.23 -9.23 -10.04
N ASP A 237 -11.10 -8.42 -10.66
CA ASP A 237 -10.70 -7.34 -11.57
C ASP A 237 -10.66 -5.98 -10.89
N LEU A 238 -11.57 -5.74 -9.95
CA LEU A 238 -11.74 -4.45 -9.30
C LEU A 238 -12.25 -4.61 -7.89
N VAL A 239 -11.63 -3.90 -6.94
CA VAL A 239 -12.31 -3.48 -5.71
C VAL A 239 -12.37 -1.96 -5.70
N ALA A 240 -13.57 -1.39 -5.71
CA ALA A 240 -13.76 0.05 -5.67
C ALA A 240 -14.65 0.49 -4.51
N VAL A 241 -14.15 1.41 -3.68
CA VAL A 241 -14.87 1.93 -2.52
C VAL A 241 -15.06 3.45 -2.65
N GLN A 242 -16.32 3.86 -2.78
CA GLN A 242 -16.69 5.28 -2.84
C GLN A 242 -16.83 5.88 -1.44
N GLU A 243 -17.53 5.18 -0.54
CA GLU A 243 -17.69 5.51 0.87
C GLU A 243 -18.17 4.28 1.67
N GLY A 244 -18.21 4.40 2.99
CA GLY A 244 -18.62 3.32 3.91
C GLY A 244 -17.87 3.39 5.24
N ASN A 245 -18.32 2.61 6.22
CA ASN A 245 -17.58 2.32 7.44
C ASN A 245 -17.29 0.82 7.47
N ILE A 246 -16.04 0.45 7.25
CA ILE A 246 -15.63 -0.92 6.93
C ILE A 246 -14.63 -1.39 7.98
N THR A 247 -14.95 -2.46 8.68
CA THR A 247 -14.05 -3.15 9.61
C THR A 247 -13.77 -4.53 9.06
N ILE A 248 -12.48 -4.89 8.95
CA ILE A 248 -12.02 -6.16 8.42
C ILE A 248 -11.05 -6.79 9.43
N GLU A 249 -11.33 -8.01 9.84
CA GLU A 249 -10.39 -8.90 10.51
C GLU A 249 -10.22 -10.14 9.62
N ALA A 250 -9.07 -10.25 8.97
CA ALA A 250 -8.75 -11.33 8.03
C ALA A 250 -7.45 -12.03 8.43
N ASP A 251 -7.41 -13.36 8.39
CA ASP A 251 -6.14 -14.09 8.53
C ASP A 251 -5.29 -14.00 7.24
N GLY A 252 -5.92 -13.75 6.09
CA GLY A 252 -5.27 -13.44 4.80
C GLY A 252 -5.08 -11.93 4.61
N HIS A 253 -5.34 -11.43 3.40
CA HIS A 253 -5.28 -10.00 3.10
C HIS A 253 -6.59 -9.29 3.52
N GLY A 254 -6.48 -8.01 3.88
CA GLY A 254 -7.66 -7.19 4.17
C GLY A 254 -8.52 -6.98 2.92
N ILE A 255 -7.92 -6.38 1.88
CA ILE A 255 -8.55 -6.10 0.58
C ILE A 255 -7.64 -6.60 -0.52
N LYS A 256 -8.19 -7.36 -1.49
CA LYS A 256 -7.40 -8.00 -2.54
C LYS A 256 -8.02 -7.90 -3.93
N THR A 257 -7.16 -7.77 -4.95
CA THR A 257 -7.48 -8.16 -6.32
C THR A 257 -6.52 -9.22 -6.83
N THR A 258 -6.96 -10.04 -7.79
CA THR A 258 -6.21 -11.23 -8.22
C THR A 258 -6.04 -11.38 -9.73
N ASN A 259 -6.59 -10.48 -10.56
CA ASN A 259 -6.36 -10.57 -11.99
C ASN A 259 -4.92 -10.16 -12.31
N ASP A 260 -4.14 -11.09 -12.83
CA ASP A 260 -2.73 -10.93 -13.20
C ASP A 260 -2.52 -11.00 -14.73
N ALA A 261 -3.61 -11.00 -15.51
CA ALA A 261 -3.52 -10.95 -16.95
C ALA A 261 -3.05 -9.56 -17.40
N GLU A 262 -2.00 -9.53 -18.23
CA GLU A 262 -1.29 -8.33 -18.72
C GLU A 262 -2.19 -7.18 -19.22
N ASP A 263 -3.37 -7.47 -19.77
CA ASP A 263 -4.31 -6.48 -20.34
C ASP A 263 -5.55 -6.21 -19.47
N SER A 264 -5.64 -6.84 -18.29
CA SER A 264 -6.78 -6.74 -17.38
C SER A 264 -6.40 -6.87 -15.91
N LEU A 265 -5.17 -6.48 -15.57
CA LEU A 265 -4.66 -6.50 -14.20
C LEU A 265 -5.64 -5.89 -13.19
N GLY A 266 -5.66 -6.49 -12.00
CA GLY A 266 -6.51 -6.11 -10.89
C GLY A 266 -6.25 -4.67 -10.44
N PHE A 267 -7.32 -3.98 -10.04
CA PHE A 267 -7.21 -2.60 -9.57
C PHE A 267 -7.99 -2.38 -8.28
N ILE A 268 -7.37 -1.71 -7.32
CA ILE A 268 -8.05 -1.23 -6.12
C ILE A 268 -8.14 0.29 -6.18
N SER A 269 -9.35 0.82 -6.00
CA SER A 269 -9.61 2.26 -5.93
C SER A 269 -10.38 2.61 -4.67
N ILE A 270 -9.82 3.50 -3.85
CA ILE A 270 -10.45 4.00 -2.63
C ILE A 270 -10.65 5.51 -2.75
N GLY A 271 -11.87 5.91 -3.09
CA GLY A 271 -12.29 7.31 -3.18
C GLY A 271 -12.65 7.92 -1.83
N GLY A 272 -13.04 7.10 -0.85
CA GLY A 272 -13.53 7.56 0.44
C GLY A 272 -13.83 6.45 1.44
N GLY A 273 -14.49 6.80 2.54
CA GLY A 273 -14.87 5.86 3.61
C GLY A 273 -13.92 5.85 4.82
N THR A 274 -14.24 5.03 5.81
CA THR A 274 -13.41 4.76 6.98
C THR A 274 -13.15 3.26 7.07
N PHE A 275 -11.89 2.89 7.29
CA PHE A 275 -11.42 1.50 7.35
C PHE A 275 -10.67 1.24 8.64
N ASP A 276 -10.97 0.12 9.28
CA ASP A 276 -10.18 -0.50 10.35
C ASP A 276 -9.84 -1.91 9.87
N ILE A 277 -8.60 -2.11 9.44
CA ILE A 277 -8.13 -3.33 8.76
C ILE A 277 -7.10 -4.01 9.64
N LYS A 278 -7.38 -5.26 10.01
CA LYS A 278 -6.40 -6.20 10.55
C LYS A 278 -6.26 -7.37 9.60
N SER A 279 -5.05 -7.61 9.14
CA SER A 279 -4.72 -8.68 8.19
C SER A 279 -3.57 -9.51 8.70
N GLY A 280 -3.57 -10.82 8.43
CA GLY A 280 -2.42 -11.68 8.69
C GLY A 280 -1.33 -11.57 7.63
N VAL A 281 -1.69 -11.11 6.43
CA VAL A 281 -0.77 -10.75 5.34
C VAL A 281 -0.91 -9.24 5.11
N ASP A 282 -1.18 -8.79 3.88
CA ASP A 282 -1.22 -7.36 3.58
C ASP A 282 -2.54 -6.70 3.95
N GLY A 283 -2.48 -5.43 4.34
CA GLY A 283 -3.70 -4.64 4.56
C GLY A 283 -4.48 -4.45 3.27
N VAL A 284 -3.79 -4.02 2.21
CA VAL A 284 -4.34 -3.81 0.87
C VAL A 284 -3.37 -4.36 -0.17
N HIS A 285 -3.79 -5.33 -0.97
CA HIS A 285 -2.96 -6.01 -1.97
C HIS A 285 -3.60 -5.97 -3.36
N SER A 286 -2.85 -5.54 -4.38
CA SER A 286 -3.31 -5.60 -5.76
C SER A 286 -2.29 -6.28 -6.67
N SER A 287 -2.74 -7.25 -7.46
CA SER A 287 -1.98 -7.84 -8.58
C SER A 287 -1.68 -6.85 -9.72
N GLY A 288 -2.27 -5.66 -9.70
CA GLY A 288 -1.99 -4.58 -10.64
C GLY A 288 -1.66 -3.29 -9.91
N GLY A 289 -2.65 -2.41 -9.81
CA GLY A 289 -2.49 -1.08 -9.21
C GLY A 289 -3.39 -0.80 -8.03
N ILE A 290 -2.99 0.17 -7.21
CA ILE A 290 -3.78 0.75 -6.13
C ILE A 290 -3.83 2.27 -6.29
N LEU A 291 -5.03 2.85 -6.24
CA LEU A 291 -5.24 4.28 -6.17
C LEU A 291 -6.01 4.67 -4.90
N LEU A 292 -5.37 5.48 -4.05
CA LEU A 292 -5.96 6.06 -2.84
C LEU A 292 -6.20 7.55 -3.06
N GLU A 293 -7.45 7.93 -3.36
CA GLU A 293 -7.84 9.33 -3.58
C GLU A 293 -8.37 9.98 -2.29
N GLY A 294 -8.82 9.17 -1.33
CA GLY A 294 -9.45 9.66 -0.11
C GLY A 294 -9.56 8.60 0.99
N GLY A 295 -10.46 8.88 1.94
CA GLY A 295 -10.77 7.97 3.05
C GLY A 295 -9.88 8.12 4.29
N THR A 296 -10.19 7.36 5.33
CA THR A 296 -9.38 7.20 6.54
C THR A 296 -9.11 5.72 6.76
N LEU A 297 -7.88 5.29 6.62
CA LEU A 297 -7.46 3.89 6.73
C LEU A 297 -6.58 3.73 7.97
N ALA A 298 -7.01 2.88 8.91
CA ALA A 298 -6.16 2.34 9.96
C ALA A 298 -5.84 0.89 9.61
N ILE A 299 -4.55 0.55 9.52
CA ILE A 299 -4.05 -0.74 9.05
C ILE A 299 -3.12 -1.34 10.09
N ASP A 300 -3.35 -2.61 10.42
CA ASP A 300 -2.47 -3.47 11.20
C ASP A 300 -2.25 -4.77 10.40
N ALA A 301 -1.11 -4.86 9.72
CA ALA A 301 -0.80 -5.92 8.77
C ALA A 301 0.31 -6.84 9.29
N GLY A 302 0.24 -8.12 8.92
CA GLY A 302 1.27 -9.10 9.25
C GLY A 302 2.43 -9.12 8.26
N ASP A 303 2.17 -8.78 7.00
CA ASP A 303 3.17 -8.51 5.97
C ASP A 303 3.07 -7.03 5.59
N ASP A 304 2.63 -6.62 4.41
CA ASP A 304 2.74 -5.21 4.02
C ASP A 304 1.51 -4.37 4.36
N GLY A 305 1.73 -3.09 4.66
CA GLY A 305 0.62 -2.17 4.87
C GLY A 305 -0.20 -2.01 3.59
N ILE A 306 0.47 -1.64 2.50
CA ILE A 306 -0.10 -1.45 1.16
C ILE A 306 0.88 -2.01 0.13
N HIS A 307 0.45 -3.00 -0.65
CA HIS A 307 1.26 -3.66 -1.67
C HIS A 307 0.59 -3.66 -3.04
N ALA A 308 1.33 -3.31 -4.09
CA ALA A 308 0.90 -3.53 -5.45
C ALA A 308 2.02 -4.09 -6.33
N ASP A 309 1.68 -5.09 -7.14
CA ASP A 309 2.66 -5.73 -8.04
C ASP A 309 3.16 -4.80 -9.16
N VAL A 310 2.41 -3.71 -9.47
CA VAL A 310 2.80 -2.76 -10.52
C VAL A 310 2.96 -1.33 -9.99
N ALA A 311 1.91 -0.73 -9.43
CA ALA A 311 1.96 0.68 -9.05
C ALA A 311 0.99 1.09 -7.93
N ILE A 312 1.43 2.04 -7.10
CA ILE A 312 0.62 2.68 -6.06
C ILE A 312 0.56 4.18 -6.32
N GLY A 313 -0.65 4.74 -6.35
CA GLY A 313 -0.91 6.18 -6.36
C GLY A 313 -1.62 6.62 -5.09
N ILE A 314 -1.02 7.55 -4.34
CA ILE A 314 -1.66 8.18 -3.17
C ILE A 314 -1.89 9.66 -3.51
N ALA A 315 -3.16 9.98 -3.76
CA ALA A 315 -3.64 11.31 -4.14
C ALA A 315 -4.48 11.98 -3.04
N GLY A 316 -4.66 11.32 -1.90
CA GLY A 316 -5.36 11.89 -0.75
C GLY A 316 -5.52 10.89 0.40
N GLY A 317 -6.45 11.21 1.31
CA GLY A 317 -6.79 10.36 2.46
C GLY A 317 -5.89 10.55 3.69
N THR A 318 -6.28 9.88 4.78
CA THR A 318 -5.47 9.72 6.00
C THR A 318 -5.18 8.24 6.18
N ILE A 319 -3.91 7.86 6.16
CA ILE A 319 -3.46 6.46 6.19
C ILE A 319 -2.54 6.31 7.41
N ASP A 320 -2.93 5.45 8.33
CA ASP A 320 -2.17 5.10 9.53
C ASP A 320 -1.87 3.60 9.52
N ILE A 321 -0.63 3.24 9.21
CA ILE A 321 -0.14 1.86 9.23
C ILE A 321 0.55 1.65 10.58
N ALA A 322 -0.15 0.99 11.49
CA ALA A 322 0.29 0.80 12.87
C ALA A 322 1.41 -0.24 12.98
N ASN A 323 1.34 -1.31 12.19
CA ASN A 323 2.37 -2.34 12.05
C ASN A 323 2.34 -2.91 10.62
N SER A 324 3.52 -3.29 10.13
CA SER A 324 3.73 -4.09 8.92
C SER A 324 5.18 -4.63 8.88
N TYR A 325 5.46 -5.57 7.96
CA TYR A 325 6.78 -5.90 7.50
C TYR A 325 7.35 -4.71 6.72
N GLU A 326 6.82 -4.41 5.54
CA GLU A 326 7.08 -3.15 4.82
C GLU A 326 5.87 -2.22 4.89
N GLY A 327 6.09 -0.91 4.92
CA GLY A 327 4.98 0.04 4.99
C GLY A 327 4.19 0.10 3.69
N ILE A 328 4.89 0.45 2.60
CA ILE A 328 4.32 0.57 1.26
C ILE A 328 5.31 -0.06 0.26
N GLU A 329 4.87 -1.07 -0.49
CA GLU A 329 5.68 -1.77 -1.50
C GLU A 329 5.04 -1.69 -2.90
N ALA A 330 5.82 -1.24 -3.90
CA ALA A 330 5.52 -1.44 -5.32
C ALA A 330 6.72 -1.04 -6.20
N PRO A 331 6.80 -1.50 -7.46
CA PRO A 331 7.80 -1.02 -8.42
C PRO A 331 7.72 0.49 -8.70
N THR A 332 6.51 1.06 -8.67
CA THR A 332 6.27 2.50 -8.88
C THR A 332 5.33 3.02 -7.80
N ILE A 333 5.76 4.04 -7.06
CA ILE A 333 4.98 4.67 -6.00
C ILE A 333 4.92 6.18 -6.26
N ASP A 334 3.72 6.72 -6.42
CA ASP A 334 3.47 8.15 -6.61
C ASP A 334 2.64 8.72 -5.44
N ILE A 335 3.25 9.60 -4.64
CA ILE A 335 2.59 10.32 -3.54
C ILE A 335 2.42 11.78 -3.94
N SER A 336 1.18 12.18 -4.21
CA SER A 336 0.83 13.53 -4.63
C SER A 336 0.06 14.33 -3.59
N ASP A 337 -0.64 13.65 -2.67
CA ASP A 337 -1.25 14.26 -1.48
C ASP A 337 -1.47 13.18 -0.39
N GLY A 338 -2.20 13.53 0.67
CA GLY A 338 -2.58 12.62 1.74
C GLY A 338 -1.74 12.81 3.01
N ARG A 339 -2.20 12.24 4.11
CA ARG A 339 -1.49 12.17 5.39
C ARG A 339 -1.20 10.72 5.73
N ILE A 340 0.04 10.31 5.54
CA ILE A 340 0.54 8.95 5.73
C ILE A 340 1.43 8.93 6.97
N THR A 341 1.12 8.06 7.93
CA THR A 341 2.00 7.71 9.05
C THR A 341 2.14 6.19 9.05
N LEU A 342 3.38 5.70 9.07
CA LEU A 342 3.62 4.26 8.98
C LEU A 342 4.72 3.81 9.94
N LYS A 343 4.58 2.56 10.40
CA LYS A 343 5.58 1.82 11.17
C LYS A 343 5.84 0.47 10.50
N ALA A 344 7.09 0.25 10.13
CA ALA A 344 7.53 -0.96 9.45
C ALA A 344 8.63 -1.66 10.24
N SER A 345 8.59 -2.99 10.25
CA SER A 345 9.60 -3.84 10.88
C SER A 345 10.78 -4.19 9.96
N ASP A 346 10.61 -3.94 8.66
CA ASP A 346 11.66 -3.78 7.66
C ASP A 346 11.52 -2.37 7.07
N ASP A 347 11.31 -2.24 5.76
CA ASP A 347 11.41 -0.97 5.06
C ASP A 347 10.14 -0.12 5.17
N GLY A 348 10.31 1.19 5.34
CA GLY A 348 9.19 2.10 5.43
C GLY A 348 8.43 2.23 4.11
N VAL A 349 9.17 2.55 3.05
CA VAL A 349 8.69 2.53 1.66
C VAL A 349 9.71 1.74 0.87
N ASN A 350 9.30 0.64 0.26
CA ASN A 350 10.15 -0.21 -0.56
C ASN A 350 9.73 -0.08 -2.03
N VAL A 351 10.63 0.45 -2.86
CA VAL A 351 10.42 0.51 -4.31
C VAL A 351 11.21 -0.57 -5.01
N ALA A 352 10.65 -1.77 -4.98
CA ALA A 352 11.20 -2.97 -5.59
C ALA A 352 10.19 -3.64 -6.52
N SER A 353 10.70 -4.49 -7.41
CA SER A 353 9.85 -5.44 -8.13
C SER A 353 9.99 -6.80 -7.45
N SER A 354 8.90 -7.32 -6.91
CA SER A 354 8.80 -8.71 -6.46
C SER A 354 8.92 -9.69 -7.63
N THR A 355 8.51 -9.25 -8.83
CA THR A 355 8.71 -9.96 -10.09
C THR A 355 10.10 -9.60 -10.64
N GLY A 356 10.98 -10.60 -10.74
CA GLY A 356 12.19 -10.44 -11.53
C GLY A 356 11.79 -10.07 -12.95
N GLU A 357 11.96 -8.78 -13.30
CA GLU A 357 11.86 -8.21 -14.63
C GLU A 357 10.78 -8.90 -15.49
N LEU A 358 9.49 -8.52 -15.33
CA LEU A 358 8.32 -8.98 -16.12
C LEU A 358 8.73 -9.97 -17.22
N ALA A 359 8.80 -11.24 -16.84
CA ALA A 359 9.39 -12.28 -17.67
C ALA A 359 8.66 -12.28 -19.01
N THR A 360 9.35 -11.82 -20.06
CA THR A 360 8.87 -11.82 -21.43
C THR A 360 8.23 -13.17 -21.72
N GLY A 361 6.92 -13.14 -21.99
CA GLY A 361 6.03 -14.29 -21.92
C GLY A 361 6.64 -15.64 -22.29
N GLU A 362 6.66 -16.53 -21.31
CA GLU A 362 6.53 -17.97 -21.55
C GLU A 362 5.47 -18.51 -20.60
N THR A 363 4.36 -18.93 -21.21
CA THR A 363 3.23 -19.62 -20.59
C THR A 363 3.68 -20.88 -19.85
N THR A 364 3.30 -21.03 -18.58
CA THR A 364 2.91 -22.34 -18.05
C THR A 364 1.73 -22.18 -17.09
N ALA A 365 0.65 -22.86 -17.44
CA ALA A 365 -0.61 -22.90 -16.72
C ALA A 365 -0.57 -23.78 -15.47
N ASP A 366 -1.52 -23.47 -14.58
CA ASP A 366 -2.28 -24.36 -13.69
C ASP A 366 -1.68 -24.74 -12.32
N GLY A 367 -2.21 -24.08 -11.28
CA GLY A 367 -2.94 -24.73 -10.18
C GLY A 367 -2.17 -25.57 -9.18
N SER A 368 -1.98 -25.03 -7.98
CA SER A 368 -2.40 -25.66 -6.71
C SER A 368 -1.87 -24.85 -5.52
N ALA A 369 -2.77 -24.57 -4.60
CA ALA A 369 -2.48 -24.16 -3.22
C ALA A 369 -1.40 -25.04 -2.57
N GLY A 370 -0.55 -24.41 -1.76
CA GLY A 370 0.25 -25.11 -0.76
C GLY A 370 1.61 -24.47 -0.47
N ASN A 371 1.72 -23.97 0.76
CA ASN A 371 2.94 -23.77 1.55
C ASN A 371 3.68 -22.43 1.39
N GLU A 372 3.18 -21.42 2.10
CA GLU A 372 3.99 -20.34 2.64
C GLU A 372 4.94 -20.91 3.69
N GLY A 373 6.23 -20.86 3.39
CA GLY A 373 7.28 -21.34 4.26
C GLY A 373 8.55 -21.60 3.48
N GLU A 374 9.54 -20.73 3.71
CA GLU A 374 10.94 -20.76 3.25
C GLU A 374 11.26 -19.94 1.99
N ARG A 375 11.45 -18.62 2.19
CA ARG A 375 12.20 -17.72 1.30
C ARG A 375 13.70 -18.03 1.45
N PRO A 376 14.44 -18.54 0.44
CA PRO A 376 15.89 -18.67 0.51
C PRO A 376 16.54 -17.41 -0.05
N GLY A 377 17.12 -16.59 0.83
CA GLY A 377 18.00 -15.51 0.43
C GLY A 377 19.17 -16.02 -0.39
N ASN A 378 19.42 -15.41 -1.54
CA ASN A 378 20.71 -15.51 -2.20
C ASN A 378 21.00 -14.27 -3.05
N GLY A 379 21.68 -13.30 -2.43
CA GLY A 379 22.38 -12.23 -3.13
C GLY A 379 23.39 -12.78 -4.14
N GLY A 380 23.18 -12.43 -5.40
CA GLY A 380 24.09 -12.68 -6.51
C GLY A 380 24.23 -11.42 -7.34
N ASN A 381 25.25 -10.62 -7.02
CA ASN A 381 25.58 -9.38 -7.73
C ASN A 381 25.96 -9.67 -9.21
N PRO A 382 25.37 -9.00 -10.22
CA PRO A 382 25.88 -9.05 -11.58
C PRO A 382 27.18 -8.22 -11.72
N PRO A 383 28.12 -8.62 -12.60
CA PRO A 383 29.35 -7.89 -12.84
C PRO A 383 29.12 -6.69 -13.77
N ASP A 384 29.64 -5.55 -13.33
CA ASP A 384 30.11 -4.37 -14.07
C ASP A 384 29.22 -3.69 -15.15
N GLY A 385 29.07 -2.37 -14.99
CA GLY A 385 29.69 -1.47 -15.98
C GLY A 385 28.80 -0.79 -17.00
N SER A 386 27.51 -1.09 -17.10
CA SER A 386 26.56 -0.30 -17.89
C SER A 386 25.14 -0.43 -17.32
N GLY A 387 24.90 0.21 -16.17
CA GLY A 387 23.59 0.21 -15.52
C GLY A 387 22.56 0.93 -16.39
N ALA A 388 21.67 0.17 -17.02
CA ALA A 388 20.34 0.70 -17.23
C ALA A 388 19.82 1.01 -15.82
N ALA A 389 19.50 2.28 -15.54
CA ALA A 389 18.84 2.60 -14.28
C ALA A 389 17.58 1.75 -14.20
N SER A 390 17.41 1.03 -13.09
CA SER A 390 16.15 0.39 -12.78
C SER A 390 15.02 1.41 -12.99
N THR A 391 13.94 0.97 -13.61
CA THR A 391 12.74 1.80 -13.86
C THR A 391 11.96 2.06 -12.57
N ASN A 392 12.30 1.36 -11.48
CA ASN A 392 11.64 1.52 -10.20
C ASN A 392 11.75 2.97 -9.71
N ARG A 393 10.64 3.52 -9.24
CA ARG A 393 10.53 4.95 -8.92
C ARG A 393 9.63 5.24 -7.74
N LEU A 394 10.17 5.99 -6.78
CA LEU A 394 9.38 6.77 -5.82
C LEU A 394 9.26 8.20 -6.32
N THR A 395 8.03 8.71 -6.48
CA THR A 395 7.76 10.14 -6.74
C THR A 395 6.97 10.74 -5.59
N ILE A 396 7.48 11.83 -5.02
CA ILE A 396 6.79 12.61 -3.97
C ILE A 396 6.60 14.03 -4.47
N SER A 397 5.37 14.41 -4.79
CA SER A 397 5.00 15.74 -5.29
C SER A 397 4.18 16.56 -4.29
N GLY A 398 3.66 15.93 -3.23
CA GLY A 398 2.86 16.58 -2.20
C GLY A 398 2.63 15.69 -0.98
N GLY A 399 1.64 16.05 -0.16
CA GLY A 399 1.25 15.28 1.02
C GLY A 399 2.20 15.37 2.21
N TYR A 400 1.92 14.54 3.21
CA TYR A 400 2.69 14.37 4.43
C TYR A 400 2.97 12.88 4.63
N LEU A 401 4.25 12.50 4.67
CA LEU A 401 4.71 11.13 4.90
C LEU A 401 5.62 11.09 6.13
N SER A 402 5.21 10.30 7.14
CA SER A 402 6.03 10.01 8.32
C SER A 402 6.34 8.53 8.39
N VAL A 403 7.62 8.21 8.30
CA VAL A 403 8.14 6.84 8.31
C VAL A 403 8.86 6.56 9.63
N ASP A 404 8.52 5.46 10.26
CA ASP A 404 9.23 4.86 11.38
C ASP A 404 9.59 3.41 11.02
N ALA A 405 10.81 3.18 10.53
CA ALA A 405 11.24 1.91 9.95
C ALA A 405 12.41 1.30 10.74
N GLU A 406 12.37 0.00 11.00
CA GLU A 406 13.53 -0.74 11.53
C GLU A 406 14.52 -1.12 10.41
N GLY A 407 14.00 -1.30 9.19
CA GLY A 407 14.72 -1.37 7.92
C GLY A 407 15.04 0.01 7.35
N ASP A 408 15.25 0.07 6.04
CA ASP A 408 15.46 1.31 5.31
C ASP A 408 14.24 2.23 5.41
N GLY A 409 14.47 3.53 5.49
CA GLY A 409 13.39 4.49 5.62
C GLY A 409 12.61 4.65 4.31
N LEU A 410 13.29 5.23 3.32
CA LEU A 410 12.88 5.16 1.93
C LEU A 410 13.91 4.29 1.21
N ASP A 411 13.52 3.10 0.77
CA ASP A 411 14.32 2.24 -0.09
C ASP A 411 13.81 2.30 -1.52
N ALA A 412 14.71 2.53 -2.45
CA ALA A 412 14.42 2.41 -3.86
C ALA A 412 15.53 1.65 -4.56
N ASN A 413 15.21 0.43 -5.01
CA ASN A 413 15.98 -0.33 -5.99
C ASN A 413 15.88 0.30 -7.39
N GLY A 414 16.07 1.62 -7.46
CA GLY A 414 15.60 2.55 -8.47
C GLY A 414 15.94 3.98 -8.07
N SER A 415 15.10 4.95 -8.46
CA SER A 415 15.33 6.36 -8.15
C SER A 415 14.20 6.95 -7.33
N ILE A 416 14.49 8.06 -6.64
CA ILE A 416 13.56 8.88 -5.89
C ILE A 416 13.50 10.27 -6.53
N ALA A 417 12.30 10.81 -6.71
CA ALA A 417 12.10 12.20 -7.12
C ALA A 417 11.18 12.90 -6.12
N MET A 418 11.62 14.04 -5.58
CA MET A 418 10.83 14.83 -4.65
C MET A 418 10.73 16.29 -5.12
N SER A 419 9.51 16.76 -5.32
CA SER A 419 9.21 18.14 -5.78
C SER A 419 8.30 18.92 -4.83
N GLY A 420 7.70 18.26 -3.84
CA GLY A 420 6.82 18.86 -2.85
C GLY A 420 6.61 17.94 -1.65
N GLY A 421 5.65 18.29 -0.81
CA GLY A 421 5.29 17.50 0.38
C GLY A 421 6.22 17.69 1.58
N THR A 422 5.91 16.98 2.66
CA THR A 422 6.70 16.90 3.90
C THR A 422 7.00 15.44 4.18
N VAL A 423 8.28 15.08 4.25
CA VAL A 423 8.74 13.72 4.52
C VAL A 423 9.60 13.72 5.78
N ILE A 424 9.23 12.86 6.72
CA ILE A 424 9.96 12.63 7.97
C ILE A 424 10.32 11.15 8.03
N VAL A 425 11.60 10.85 8.25
CA VAL A 425 12.07 9.47 8.39
C VAL A 425 12.77 9.28 9.73
N ASN A 426 12.30 8.31 10.50
CA ASN A 426 12.87 7.87 11.76
C ASN A 426 13.38 6.44 11.64
N GLY A 427 14.70 6.28 11.73
CA GLY A 427 15.37 5.00 11.56
C GLY A 427 16.09 4.89 10.22
N PRO A 428 16.83 3.78 10.01
CA PRO A 428 17.02 2.66 10.93
C PRO A 428 18.04 2.96 12.02
N THR A 429 18.11 2.09 13.03
CA THR A 429 19.19 2.10 14.03
C THR A 429 20.38 1.19 13.67
N ASN A 430 20.17 0.23 12.75
CA ASN A 430 21.17 -0.70 12.27
C ASN A 430 22.07 -0.06 11.18
N ASN A 431 23.35 -0.41 11.16
CA ASN A 431 24.32 0.11 10.19
C ASN A 431 24.28 -0.58 8.81
N GLY A 432 23.50 -1.65 8.67
CA GLY A 432 23.30 -2.31 7.37
C GLY A 432 22.31 -1.57 6.47
N ASN A 433 21.55 -0.64 7.04
CA ASN A 433 20.43 0.06 6.42
C ASN A 433 20.63 1.59 6.59
N GLY A 434 19.99 2.40 5.76
CA GLY A 434 19.97 3.85 5.70
C GLY A 434 18.57 4.45 5.84
N ALA A 435 18.50 5.69 6.34
CA ALA A 435 17.23 6.42 6.38
C ALA A 435 16.74 6.76 4.97
N LEU A 436 17.68 6.92 4.05
CA LEU A 436 17.48 7.02 2.62
C LEU A 436 18.39 5.97 2.01
N ASP A 437 17.84 5.07 1.21
CA ASP A 437 18.58 4.15 0.36
C ASP A 437 18.01 4.18 -1.05
N TYR A 438 18.91 4.31 -2.02
CA TYR A 438 18.52 4.32 -3.42
C TYR A 438 19.70 3.93 -4.32
N ASP A 439 19.42 3.14 -5.36
CA ASP A 439 20.42 2.69 -6.32
C ASP A 439 20.75 3.73 -7.40
N GLY A 440 19.73 4.46 -7.83
CA GLY A 440 19.77 5.42 -8.93
C GLY A 440 20.06 6.83 -8.43
N THR A 441 19.08 7.71 -8.57
CA THR A 441 19.19 9.10 -8.13
C THR A 441 18.12 9.46 -7.11
N PHE A 442 18.45 10.37 -6.21
CA PHE A 442 17.45 11.10 -5.44
C PHE A 442 17.48 12.57 -5.87
N GLU A 443 16.56 12.93 -6.76
CA GLU A 443 16.39 14.28 -7.28
C GLU A 443 15.42 15.08 -6.43
N MET A 444 15.94 16.08 -5.70
CA MET A 444 15.15 16.97 -4.87
C MET A 444 15.06 18.37 -5.46
N THR A 445 13.83 18.80 -5.78
CA THR A 445 13.53 20.10 -6.40
C THR A 445 12.58 20.97 -5.58
N GLY A 446 11.98 20.40 -4.54
CA GLY A 446 11.05 21.08 -3.64
C GLY A 446 10.66 20.18 -2.46
N GLY A 447 9.76 20.69 -1.62
CA GLY A 447 9.28 19.98 -0.43
C GLY A 447 10.23 20.04 0.77
N PHE A 448 9.84 19.45 1.88
CA PHE A 448 10.63 19.37 3.12
C PHE A 448 10.98 17.92 3.42
N LEU A 449 12.26 17.63 3.68
CA LEU A 449 12.74 16.30 4.06
C LEU A 449 13.63 16.41 5.30
N VAL A 450 13.31 15.63 6.32
CA VAL A 450 14.22 15.33 7.43
C VAL A 450 14.29 13.82 7.64
N ALA A 451 15.50 13.27 7.61
CA ALA A 451 15.72 11.83 7.74
C ALA A 451 16.83 11.56 8.75
N ALA A 452 16.52 10.83 9.81
CA ALA A 452 17.47 10.50 10.88
C ALA A 452 17.60 8.99 11.05
N GLY A 453 18.83 8.49 11.05
CA GLY A 453 19.09 7.06 11.19
C GLY A 453 20.53 6.75 11.53
N SER A 454 20.97 5.53 11.22
CA SER A 454 22.35 5.07 11.37
C SER A 454 23.32 5.91 10.51
N SER A 455 24.63 5.87 10.79
CA SER A 455 25.62 6.47 9.89
C SER A 455 26.28 5.45 8.96
N GLY A 456 25.93 4.17 9.07
CA GLY A 456 26.57 3.06 8.34
C GLY A 456 26.40 3.19 6.83
N MET A 457 25.14 3.26 6.39
CA MET A 457 24.71 3.41 4.99
C MET A 457 24.07 4.78 4.75
N ALA A 458 24.44 5.81 5.51
CA ALA A 458 23.81 7.13 5.39
C ALA A 458 24.05 7.73 4.00
N GLN A 459 22.95 7.91 3.26
CA GLN A 459 22.91 8.63 2.01
C GLN A 459 22.30 10.03 2.19
N ALA A 460 22.53 10.90 1.20
CA ALA A 460 21.93 12.22 1.07
C ALA A 460 21.27 12.31 -0.31
N THR A 461 20.58 13.41 -0.64
CA THR A 461 20.10 13.62 -2.01
C THR A 461 21.26 13.72 -3.02
N SER A 462 20.96 13.53 -4.29
CA SER A 462 21.99 13.59 -5.34
C SER A 462 22.33 15.03 -5.75
N GLU A 463 23.54 15.27 -6.28
CA GLU A 463 24.08 16.61 -6.61
C GLU A 463 23.34 17.33 -7.75
N GLN A 464 22.60 16.61 -8.60
CA GLN A 464 21.75 17.18 -9.65
C GLN A 464 20.42 17.75 -9.11
N SER A 465 20.16 17.59 -7.82
CA SER A 465 19.07 18.28 -7.13
C SER A 465 19.20 19.80 -7.28
N THR A 466 18.10 20.52 -7.12
CA THR A 466 18.08 21.99 -7.15
C THR A 466 17.79 22.62 -5.78
N GLN A 467 17.29 21.82 -4.83
CA GLN A 467 17.11 22.24 -3.44
C GLN A 467 18.33 21.85 -2.60
N SER A 468 18.80 22.78 -1.76
CA SER A 468 19.94 22.56 -0.88
C SER A 468 19.63 21.59 0.27
N GLY A 469 20.56 20.70 0.57
CA GLY A 469 20.49 19.78 1.70
C GLY A 469 21.78 19.70 2.50
N VAL A 470 21.67 19.19 3.72
CA VAL A 470 22.80 18.96 4.63
C VAL A 470 22.70 17.58 5.26
N LEU A 471 23.77 16.80 5.22
CA LEU A 471 23.91 15.56 5.97
C LEU A 471 24.89 15.76 7.12
N MET A 472 24.40 15.68 8.36
CA MET A 472 25.22 15.69 9.57
C MET A 472 25.46 14.27 10.06
N THR A 473 26.71 13.94 10.39
CA THR A 473 27.08 12.68 11.06
C THR A 473 27.74 12.93 12.41
N TYR A 474 27.36 12.13 13.41
CA TYR A 474 27.91 12.19 14.76
C TYR A 474 28.92 11.05 14.97
N PRO A 475 30.03 11.27 15.67
CA PRO A 475 30.98 10.20 15.98
C PRO A 475 30.41 9.19 16.97
N GLN A 476 29.40 9.57 17.76
CA GLN A 476 28.71 8.72 18.73
C GLN A 476 27.20 8.77 18.46
N THR A 477 26.51 7.67 18.73
CA THR A 477 25.06 7.59 18.64
C THR A 477 24.41 8.58 19.61
N GLN A 478 23.48 9.37 19.09
CA GLN A 478 22.62 10.28 19.84
C GLN A 478 21.39 9.50 20.34
N ALA A 479 20.89 9.84 21.53
CA ALA A 479 19.70 9.21 22.07
C ALA A 479 18.45 9.67 21.32
N ALA A 480 17.45 8.77 21.19
CA ALA A 480 16.12 9.12 20.72
C ALA A 480 15.56 10.33 21.50
N GLY A 481 14.84 11.20 20.80
CA GLY A 481 14.29 12.44 21.36
C GLY A 481 15.31 13.57 21.57
N THR A 482 16.59 13.36 21.29
CA THR A 482 17.58 14.46 21.30
C THR A 482 17.28 15.38 20.13
N LEU A 483 16.96 16.65 20.40
CA LEU A 483 16.62 17.60 19.36
C LEU A 483 17.81 17.89 18.44
N VAL A 484 17.53 17.98 17.14
CA VAL A 484 18.37 18.63 16.14
C VAL A 484 17.67 19.91 15.72
N HIS A 485 18.39 21.02 15.84
CA HIS A 485 17.91 22.34 15.45
C HIS A 485 18.85 22.96 14.42
N LEU A 486 18.29 23.42 13.31
CA LEU A 486 19.02 24.11 12.25
C LEU A 486 18.41 25.50 12.06
N GLU A 487 19.23 26.53 12.13
CA GLU A 487 18.86 27.92 11.87
C GLU A 487 19.87 28.57 10.92
N ASP A 488 19.45 29.64 10.25
CA ASP A 488 20.38 30.49 9.50
C ASP A 488 21.10 31.50 10.41
N SER A 489 22.08 32.22 9.86
CA SER A 489 22.84 33.23 10.60
C SER A 489 22.02 34.44 11.09
N GLU A 490 20.77 34.59 10.62
CA GLU A 490 19.84 35.63 11.06
C GLU A 490 18.94 35.14 12.21
N GLY A 491 19.03 33.86 12.59
CA GLY A 491 18.20 33.22 13.60
C GLY A 491 16.83 32.76 13.08
N ASN A 492 16.67 32.64 11.76
CA ASN A 492 15.47 32.04 11.18
C ASN A 492 15.58 30.52 11.25
N GLU A 493 14.59 29.88 11.85
CA GLU A 493 14.54 28.43 11.97
C GLU A 493 14.32 27.76 10.60
N ILE A 494 15.11 26.71 10.34
CA ILE A 494 14.96 25.81 9.19
C ILE A 494 14.25 24.52 9.62
N VAL A 495 14.65 23.93 10.75
CA VAL A 495 14.01 22.76 11.34
C VAL A 495 14.33 22.64 12.82
N THR A 496 13.35 22.22 13.62
CA THR A 496 13.54 21.63 14.93
C THR A 496 12.91 20.23 14.95
N PHE A 497 13.74 19.20 15.11
CA PHE A 497 13.32 17.80 14.96
C PHE A 497 13.86 16.93 16.11
N ALA A 498 13.00 16.11 16.70
CA ALA A 498 13.33 15.08 17.67
C ALA A 498 13.14 13.69 17.03
N PRO A 499 14.21 13.04 16.54
CA PRO A 499 14.11 11.67 16.01
C PRO A 499 13.49 10.72 17.04
N ALA A 500 12.51 9.92 16.62
CA ALA A 500 11.85 8.91 17.46
C ALA A 500 12.79 7.76 17.84
N LYS A 501 13.85 7.54 17.05
CA LYS A 501 14.88 6.52 17.27
C LYS A 501 16.23 7.12 17.62
N ALA A 502 17.11 6.30 18.21
CA ALA A 502 18.51 6.66 18.36
C ALA A 502 19.14 6.82 16.97
N TYR A 503 19.97 7.84 16.78
CA TYR A 503 20.46 8.22 15.46
C TYR A 503 21.94 8.59 15.51
N GLN A 504 22.61 8.49 14.38
CA GLN A 504 24.00 8.89 14.20
C GLN A 504 24.19 9.72 12.92
N SER A 505 23.18 9.79 12.06
CA SER A 505 23.10 10.72 10.95
C SER A 505 21.76 11.46 10.96
N VAL A 506 21.75 12.69 10.42
CA VAL A 506 20.53 13.42 10.07
C VAL A 506 20.75 14.14 8.74
N PHE A 507 19.89 13.85 7.76
CA PHE A 507 19.75 14.63 6.54
C PHE A 507 18.62 15.64 6.71
N VAL A 508 18.84 16.89 6.26
CA VAL A 508 17.82 17.94 6.21
C VAL A 508 17.88 18.61 4.85
N SER A 509 16.72 18.78 4.23
CA SER A 509 16.53 19.66 3.08
C SER A 509 15.20 20.38 3.20
N SER A 510 15.20 21.69 2.97
CA SER A 510 14.04 22.55 3.15
C SER A 510 14.00 23.63 2.07
N PRO A 511 12.82 24.09 1.64
CA PRO A 511 12.70 25.19 0.68
C PRO A 511 13.28 26.51 1.22
N ASN A 512 13.48 26.61 2.53
CA ASN A 512 14.08 27.76 3.19
C ASN A 512 15.62 27.74 3.15
N MET A 513 16.23 26.63 2.72
CA MET A 513 17.68 26.52 2.58
C MET A 513 18.17 27.14 1.26
N LYS A 514 19.32 27.82 1.30
CA LYS A 514 19.91 28.56 0.18
C LYS A 514 21.42 28.40 0.17
N GLN A 515 21.98 28.16 -1.02
CA GLN A 515 23.43 28.19 -1.21
C GLN A 515 24.02 29.57 -0.87
N GLY A 516 25.25 29.59 -0.36
CA GLY A 516 25.96 30.77 0.10
C GLY A 516 25.47 31.34 1.43
N THR A 517 24.52 30.66 2.10
CA THR A 517 24.03 31.06 3.42
C THR A 517 24.80 30.30 4.50
N THR A 518 25.07 30.97 5.61
CA THR A 518 25.66 30.35 6.81
C THR A 518 24.55 29.79 7.69
N TYR A 519 24.71 28.53 8.10
CA TYR A 519 23.79 27.82 8.98
C TYR A 519 24.47 27.38 10.26
N ILE A 520 23.69 27.29 11.32
CA ILE A 520 24.12 26.81 12.64
C ILE A 520 23.28 25.58 12.97
N LEU A 521 23.96 24.45 13.15
CA LEU A 521 23.34 23.22 13.64
C LEU A 521 23.61 23.09 15.14
N SER A 522 22.55 22.92 15.91
CA SER A 522 22.56 22.69 17.35
C SER A 522 21.91 21.36 17.71
N SER A 523 22.33 20.78 18.84
CA SER A 523 21.80 19.52 19.36
C SER A 523 21.38 19.64 20.84
N GLY A 524 20.37 18.88 21.23
CA GLY A 524 19.75 18.92 22.56
C GLY A 524 18.88 20.17 22.76
N GLY A 525 18.70 20.59 24.01
CA GLY A 525 17.82 21.72 24.35
C GLY A 525 16.34 21.33 24.41
N THR A 526 15.47 22.31 24.25
CA THR A 526 14.00 22.15 24.28
C THR A 526 13.34 23.08 23.27
N SER A 527 12.19 22.70 22.72
CA SER A 527 11.33 23.57 21.93
C SER A 527 9.95 23.73 22.60
N THR A 528 9.34 24.89 22.39
CA THR A 528 7.94 25.18 22.78
C THR A 528 6.95 25.02 21.62
N GLY A 529 7.45 24.62 20.45
CA GLY A 529 6.63 24.35 19.27
C GLY A 529 5.65 23.19 19.45
N SER A 530 4.69 23.10 18.54
CA SER A 530 3.77 21.96 18.48
C SER A 530 4.47 20.79 17.80
N GLU A 531 4.60 19.67 18.50
CA GLU A 531 5.27 18.48 17.99
C GLU A 531 4.30 17.59 17.21
N THR A 532 4.74 17.09 16.07
CA THR A 532 4.03 16.09 15.27
C THR A 532 5.05 15.19 14.56
N ASN A 533 5.09 13.91 14.95
CA ASN A 533 6.03 12.90 14.44
C ASN A 533 7.51 13.31 14.57
N GLY A 534 7.85 13.96 15.68
CA GLY A 534 9.18 14.48 16.00
C GLY A 534 9.45 15.88 15.45
N LEU A 535 8.70 16.35 14.45
CA LEU A 535 8.88 17.70 13.90
C LEU A 535 8.14 18.72 14.77
N TYR A 536 8.83 19.80 15.15
CA TYR A 536 8.25 20.90 15.91
C TYR A 536 7.91 22.04 14.95
N ASP A 537 6.67 22.50 14.98
CA ASP A 537 6.22 23.68 14.24
C ASP A 537 5.94 24.86 15.17
N GLY A 538 6.47 26.02 14.81
CA GLY A 538 6.45 27.26 15.60
C GLY A 538 7.17 27.16 16.94
N GLY A 539 7.03 28.21 17.76
CA GLY A 539 7.63 28.30 19.09
C GLY A 539 9.07 28.79 19.11
N GLU A 540 9.72 28.62 20.26
CA GLU A 540 11.11 29.00 20.51
C GLU A 540 11.95 27.77 20.90
N TYR A 541 13.07 27.57 20.20
CA TYR A 541 14.13 26.65 20.57
C TYR A 541 15.10 27.32 21.57
N GLN A 542 15.50 26.59 22.61
CA GLN A 542 16.43 27.13 23.61
C GLN A 542 17.23 26.03 24.34
N GLY A 543 18.39 26.43 24.89
CA GLY A 543 19.20 25.57 25.76
C GLY A 543 19.99 24.48 25.02
N GLY A 544 20.00 24.51 23.69
CA GLY A 544 20.80 23.65 22.84
C GLY A 544 22.31 23.90 22.92
N THR A 545 23.09 22.90 22.50
CA THR A 545 24.53 23.06 22.25
C THR A 545 24.76 23.24 20.77
N LYS A 546 25.37 24.36 20.38
CA LYS A 546 25.88 24.57 19.02
C LYS A 546 26.90 23.47 18.70
N VAL A 547 26.63 22.69 17.65
CA VAL A 547 27.48 21.61 17.18
C VAL A 547 28.45 22.12 16.12
N VAL A 548 27.91 22.78 15.08
CA VAL A 548 28.71 23.23 13.94
C VAL A 548 28.08 24.47 13.29
N GLU A 549 28.92 25.35 12.75
CA GLU A 549 28.54 26.46 11.87
C GLU A 549 29.24 26.27 10.53
N TYR A 550 28.50 26.42 9.43
CA TYR A 550 29.02 26.17 8.09
C TYR A 550 28.34 27.07 7.06
N GLU A 551 29.02 27.32 5.94
CA GLU A 551 28.44 27.97 4.76
C GLU A 551 28.05 26.90 3.74
N ALA A 552 26.79 26.91 3.28
CA ALA A 552 26.29 25.95 2.29
C ALA A 552 26.81 26.29 0.89
N SER A 553 28.00 25.80 0.51
CA SER A 553 28.65 26.13 -0.77
C SER A 553 28.31 25.21 -1.94
N SER A 554 27.57 24.12 -1.70
CA SER A 554 27.16 23.10 -2.69
C SER A 554 25.68 22.76 -2.53
N ILE A 555 25.12 21.98 -3.47
CA ILE A 555 23.74 21.47 -3.35
C ILE A 555 23.62 20.61 -2.10
N VAL A 556 24.53 19.65 -1.90
CA VAL A 556 24.60 18.88 -0.65
C VAL A 556 25.85 19.28 0.14
N THR A 557 25.66 19.64 1.41
CA THR A 557 26.76 19.85 2.35
C THR A 557 26.89 18.66 3.29
N TRP A 558 28.09 18.08 3.38
CA TRP A 558 28.38 16.97 4.29
C TRP A 558 29.08 17.51 5.53
N LEU A 559 28.61 17.13 6.72
CA LEU A 559 29.09 17.65 7.99
C LEU A 559 29.44 16.54 8.99
N ASN A 560 30.39 16.88 9.85
CA ASN A 560 30.52 16.31 11.18
C ASN A 560 30.77 17.44 12.20
N GLU A 561 31.04 17.09 13.46
CA GLU A 561 31.29 18.06 14.53
C GLU A 561 32.53 18.96 14.31
N SER A 562 33.39 18.64 13.34
CA SER A 562 34.57 19.44 12.99
C SER A 562 34.34 20.42 11.83
N GLY A 563 33.18 20.36 11.15
CA GLY A 563 32.86 21.22 10.00
C GLY A 563 32.48 20.43 8.75
N ILE A 564 32.72 21.06 7.59
CA ILE A 564 32.46 20.49 6.27
C ILE A 564 33.40 19.31 5.99
N THR A 565 32.84 18.22 5.51
CA THR A 565 33.53 17.00 5.07
C THR A 565 33.24 16.71 3.61
N GLU A 566 33.84 15.64 3.09
CA GLU A 566 33.49 15.09 1.78
C GLU A 566 32.35 14.08 1.91
N ALA A 567 31.67 13.82 0.79
CA ALA A 567 30.75 12.69 0.67
C ALA A 567 31.49 11.39 1.02
N ARG A 568 30.83 10.51 1.78
CA ARG A 568 31.36 9.15 1.96
C ARG A 568 31.22 8.43 0.62
N SER A 569 32.34 8.19 -0.06
CA SER A 569 32.36 7.28 -1.21
C SER A 569 32.03 5.87 -0.72
N GLY A 570 30.88 5.32 -1.12
CA GLY A 570 30.46 3.95 -0.80
C GLY A 570 31.49 2.89 -1.23
N MET A 571 31.43 1.72 -0.58
CA MET A 571 32.32 0.54 -0.69
C MET A 571 33.67 0.62 0.05
N MET A 572 33.64 0.67 1.39
CA MET A 572 34.56 -0.18 2.16
C MET A 572 33.83 -0.77 3.37
N GLY A 573 33.38 -2.02 3.20
CA GLY A 573 33.44 -2.97 4.30
C GLY A 573 34.89 -3.03 4.78
N GLY A 574 35.17 -2.32 5.88
CA GLY A 574 36.49 -2.31 6.49
C GLY A 574 36.90 -3.75 6.84
N PRO A 575 38.17 -4.15 6.61
CA PRO A 575 38.59 -5.52 6.81
C PRO A 575 38.39 -5.92 8.27
N GLY A 576 37.51 -6.90 8.50
CA GLY A 576 37.45 -7.61 9.76
C GLY A 576 38.87 -7.99 10.17
N GLY A 577 39.32 -7.45 11.30
CA GLY A 577 40.63 -7.71 11.88
C GLY A 577 40.76 -9.16 12.33
N GLY A 578 40.87 -10.07 11.36
CA GLY A 578 41.26 -11.46 11.54
C GLY A 578 42.74 -11.53 11.86
N GLY A 579 43.08 -11.22 13.10
CA GLY A 579 44.40 -11.46 13.67
C GLY A 579 44.71 -12.96 13.65
N ARG A 580 45.41 -13.41 12.61
CA ARG A 580 46.10 -14.69 12.55
C ARG A 580 47.13 -14.77 13.68
N GLY A 581 46.81 -15.51 14.72
CA GLY A 581 47.79 -16.08 15.66
C GLY A 581 47.95 -17.57 15.42
N GLN A 582 48.88 -17.96 14.53
CA GLN A 582 49.41 -19.33 14.48
C GLN A 582 50.40 -19.54 15.65
N GLY A 583 50.30 -20.66 16.37
CA GLY A 583 51.34 -21.00 17.34
C GLY A 583 51.15 -22.22 18.26
N GLY A 584 50.94 -23.43 17.71
CA GLY A 584 51.59 -24.65 18.23
C GLY A 584 50.85 -25.60 19.19
N PRO A 585 51.27 -26.89 19.27
CA PRO A 585 50.37 -28.04 19.37
C PRO A 585 50.52 -28.90 20.65
N GLY A 586 49.48 -29.66 21.01
CA GLY A 586 49.49 -30.55 22.19
C GLY A 586 48.50 -31.73 22.12
N VAL A 587 48.95 -32.78 21.42
CA VAL A 587 48.74 -34.24 21.60
C VAL A 587 47.75 -34.73 22.69
N GLY A 588 46.86 -35.67 22.34
CA GLY A 588 46.10 -36.46 23.32
C GLY A 588 45.17 -37.52 22.70
N GLN A 589 45.66 -38.75 22.61
CA GLN A 589 45.15 -39.90 21.87
C GLN A 589 44.15 -40.77 22.67
N GLY A 590 43.10 -41.26 22.01
CA GLY A 590 42.65 -42.67 22.07
C GLY A 590 41.67 -43.12 23.17
N GLY A 591 40.66 -43.90 22.78
CA GLY A 591 39.93 -44.79 23.70
C GLY A 591 38.58 -45.30 23.19
N MET A 592 38.58 -46.40 22.44
CA MET A 592 37.41 -47.24 22.14
C MET A 592 36.95 -48.03 23.39
N GLY A 593 35.67 -48.40 23.47
CA GLY A 593 35.21 -49.44 24.41
C GLY A 593 33.70 -49.66 24.43
N GLU A 594 33.27 -50.79 23.87
CA GLU A 594 31.91 -51.33 23.75
C GLU A 594 31.20 -51.68 25.07
N GLY A 595 29.88 -51.85 25.02
CA GLY A 595 29.26 -53.06 25.58
C GLY A 595 28.04 -52.91 26.52
N GLY A 596 26.83 -53.06 25.96
CA GLY A 596 25.96 -54.22 26.28
C GLY A 596 25.03 -54.23 27.51
N GLN A 597 23.73 -54.08 27.21
CA GLN A 597 22.56 -54.89 27.67
C GLN A 597 22.09 -54.91 29.14
N GLY A 598 20.78 -54.72 29.32
CA GLY A 598 19.97 -55.46 30.30
C GLY A 598 18.81 -54.72 30.99
N GLY A 599 17.60 -54.73 30.39
CA GLY A 599 16.34 -54.76 31.17
C GLY A 599 16.02 -56.20 31.61
N PRO A 600 14.90 -56.53 32.30
CA PRO A 600 13.63 -55.79 32.46
C PRO A 600 12.99 -55.87 33.89
N GLY A 601 11.80 -55.28 34.09
CA GLY A 601 10.84 -55.79 35.11
C GLY A 601 9.94 -54.77 35.84
N ALA A 602 8.65 -54.77 35.46
CA ALA A 602 7.51 -53.98 35.92
C ALA A 602 7.14 -53.99 37.43
N GLY A 603 6.33 -52.99 37.84
CA GLY A 603 5.26 -53.23 38.82
C GLY A 603 4.75 -52.07 39.71
N GLY A 604 3.87 -51.21 39.18
CA GLY A 604 2.56 -50.85 39.79
C GLY A 604 2.44 -49.89 40.99
N GLY A 605 1.64 -48.82 40.80
CA GLY A 605 0.48 -48.57 41.69
C GLY A 605 0.23 -47.16 42.28
N ARG A 606 -0.85 -46.54 41.77
CA ARG A 606 -1.90 -45.73 42.47
C ARG A 606 -1.70 -44.21 42.73
N VAL A 607 -2.59 -43.44 42.10
CA VAL A 607 -3.22 -42.14 42.50
C VAL A 607 -4.48 -42.44 43.37
N PRO A 608 -5.34 -41.50 43.89
CA PRO A 608 -5.34 -40.02 44.11
C PRO A 608 -5.92 -39.68 45.55
N PRO A 609 -6.66 -38.57 45.90
CA PRO A 609 -7.12 -37.35 45.18
C PRO A 609 -7.15 -35.99 45.96
N ASP A 610 -7.72 -35.00 45.24
CA ASP A 610 -7.97 -33.55 45.40
C ASP A 610 -8.82 -33.02 46.59
N GLY A 611 -8.81 -31.68 46.74
CA GLY A 611 -9.83 -30.81 47.38
C GLY A 611 -9.19 -29.54 47.98
N GLU A 612 -9.67 -28.29 47.95
CA GLU A 612 -10.92 -27.62 47.58
C GLU A 612 -10.65 -26.09 47.42
N ARG A 613 -11.56 -25.37 46.74
CA ARG A 613 -11.63 -23.89 46.66
C ARG A 613 -12.24 -23.28 47.94
N PRO A 614 -12.05 -21.97 48.22
CA PRO A 614 -12.98 -21.23 49.09
C PRO A 614 -13.68 -20.05 48.38
N GLN A 615 -14.95 -19.81 48.77
CA GLN A 615 -15.75 -18.62 48.44
C GLN A 615 -16.07 -17.79 49.70
N ARG A 616 -16.02 -16.45 49.52
CA ARG A 616 -16.81 -15.34 50.13
C ARG A 616 -16.66 -14.99 51.62
N PRO A 617 -16.84 -13.70 52.04
CA PRO A 617 -18.06 -12.85 51.90
C PRO A 617 -17.78 -11.36 51.54
N GLN A 618 -18.70 -10.43 51.22
CA GLN A 618 -20.17 -10.32 51.13
C GLN A 618 -20.54 -9.80 49.74
#